data_AF-A0A5C6LZK9-F1
#
_entry.id   AF-A0A5C6LZK9-F1
#
_cell.length_a   1.000
_cell.length_b   1.000
_cell.length_c   1.000
_cell.angle_alpha   90.00
_cell.angle_beta   90.00
_cell.angle_gamma   90.00
#
_symmetry.space_group_name_H-M   'P 1'
#
loop_
_entity.id
_entity.type
_entity.pdbx_description
1 polymer ?
#
loop_
_entity_poly.entity_id
_entity_poly.type
_entity_poly.pdbx_seq_one_letter_code
_entity_poly.pdbx_strand_id
1 'polypeptide(L)'
;MHQKFTHCYAARSLMGILCLLLPCIYSVAQKSAQPGRNVTLTSSRIALGDVFNVIEKQTGILLFFGDLNTNQTVGVKFVATPVEEALGEMLPPIGLTYEYVKGNKDKIFIKSIMPSRKEKDTVMVSRVSGLVTDENGMPLHGATVRVKGTLFGTSTSNRGEFTLNHPIEKDVLQVSFTGFEMVEIPVSGKSSVKVRLKQGDNSLNEQVITAYGSTKQTKLTGAVTVVKGDQIQNLPNRSFDKSLQGLVPGLLVTQGTGQPGGGLGNFVLRGISTGGTIENGATTRNPLIIIDGVPVIQDPAQATTSSVAINNPMSQLNPSDIESISILKDAGAIALYGSKASNGVILITTKKGKAGKTRFNFRHQTDLASRLNSNYNMLNQKEYLDLLYETYKNTDPAFWTDDRIKSDLISKFPHQINSPGDTSFYSEPNWMKELYNNHAMTFANELSISGGNERSNFILILNIQNKMV
;
A
#
# COMPACT_ATOMS: atom_id res chain seq x y z
N MET A 1 33.01 15.11 21.37
CA MET A 1 32.03 14.69 22.39
C MET A 1 30.81 15.62 22.52
N HIS A 2 30.52 16.50 21.54
CA HIS A 2 29.45 17.51 21.62
C HIS A 2 28.27 17.34 20.63
N GLN A 3 28.29 16.34 19.74
CA GLN A 3 27.19 16.10 18.78
C GLN A 3 26.16 15.04 19.23
N LYS A 4 26.40 14.32 20.33
CA LYS A 4 25.47 13.29 20.83
C LYS A 4 24.30 13.85 21.66
N PHE A 5 24.32 15.14 22.03
CA PHE A 5 23.31 15.72 22.92
C PHE A 5 22.13 16.40 22.20
N THR A 6 22.25 16.75 20.92
CA THR A 6 21.19 17.45 20.17
C THR A 6 20.09 16.52 19.64
N HIS A 7 20.40 15.26 19.31
CA HIS A 7 19.40 14.30 18.82
C HIS A 7 18.40 13.83 19.88
N CYS A 8 18.79 13.83 21.16
CA CYS A 8 17.92 13.39 22.25
C CYS A 8 16.83 14.43 22.58
N TYR A 9 17.10 15.72 22.34
CA TYR A 9 16.14 16.80 22.58
C TYR A 9 15.07 16.91 21.49
N ALA A 10 15.41 16.63 20.23
CA ALA A 10 14.44 16.61 19.12
C ALA A 10 13.44 15.45 19.25
N ALA A 11 13.91 14.26 19.65
CA ALA A 11 13.06 13.10 19.89
C ALA A 11 12.11 13.31 21.09
N ARG A 12 12.59 13.96 22.17
CA ARG A 12 11.76 14.29 23.34
C ARG A 12 10.72 15.38 23.05
N SER A 13 11.08 16.38 22.24
CA SER A 13 10.16 17.44 21.83
C SER A 13 9.02 16.91 20.94
N LEU A 14 9.35 16.02 19.99
CA LEU A 14 8.38 15.47 19.04
C LEU A 14 7.46 14.41 19.69
N MET A 15 7.97 13.66 20.67
CA MET A 15 7.15 12.77 21.52
C MET A 15 6.22 13.55 22.47
N GLY A 16 6.63 14.77 22.88
CA GLY A 16 5.76 15.70 23.60
C GLY A 16 4.62 16.24 22.74
N ILE A 17 4.87 16.55 21.46
CA ILE A 17 3.84 16.98 20.50
C ILE A 17 2.88 15.82 20.16
N LEU A 18 3.40 14.60 20.02
CA LEU A 18 2.57 13.40 19.82
C LEU A 18 1.70 13.07 21.05
N CYS A 19 2.24 13.26 22.27
CA CYS A 19 1.47 13.10 23.51
C CYS A 19 0.47 14.24 23.76
N LEU A 20 0.67 15.43 23.20
CA LEU A 20 -0.28 16.55 23.23
C LEU A 20 -1.44 16.38 22.23
N LEU A 21 -1.23 15.62 21.16
CA LEU A 21 -2.28 15.33 20.16
C LEU A 21 -3.21 14.18 20.58
N LEU A 22 -2.74 13.21 21.37
CA LEU A 22 -3.57 12.10 21.88
C LEU A 22 -4.77 12.54 22.77
N PRO A 23 -4.67 13.51 23.71
CA PRO A 23 -5.82 13.98 24.48
C PRO A 23 -6.80 14.82 23.64
N CYS A 24 -6.36 15.42 22.53
CA CYS A 24 -7.25 16.16 21.64
C CYS A 24 -8.20 15.21 20.86
N ILE A 25 -7.76 13.97 20.61
CA ILE A 25 -8.58 12.91 20.02
C ILE A 25 -9.56 12.32 21.05
N TYR A 26 -9.17 12.24 22.34
CA TYR A 26 -10.07 11.81 23.41
C TYR A 26 -11.17 12.83 23.73
N SER A 27 -10.93 14.13 23.56
CA SER A 27 -11.96 15.18 23.73
C SER A 27 -12.99 15.22 22.60
N VAL A 28 -12.71 14.61 21.44
CA VAL A 28 -13.68 14.45 20.33
C VAL A 28 -14.43 13.11 20.43
N ALA A 29 -13.99 12.19 21.28
CA ALA A 29 -14.66 10.91 21.54
C ALA A 29 -15.72 10.97 22.65
N GLN A 30 -15.89 12.10 23.35
CA GLN A 30 -17.12 12.35 24.10
C GLN A 30 -18.23 12.77 23.13
N LYS A 31 -18.80 11.79 22.42
CA LYS A 31 -20.19 11.87 21.99
C LYS A 31 -21.00 12.29 23.21
N SER A 32 -21.74 13.39 23.08
CA SER A 32 -22.57 13.99 24.12
C SER A 32 -23.48 12.95 24.79
N ALA A 33 -23.04 12.38 25.92
CA ALA A 33 -23.94 11.72 26.85
C ALA A 33 -24.63 12.82 27.66
N GLN A 34 -25.75 13.33 27.14
CA GLN A 34 -26.62 14.18 27.95
C GLN A 34 -27.19 13.32 29.09
N PRO A 35 -27.02 13.72 30.36
CA PRO A 35 -27.64 13.03 31.48
C PRO A 35 -29.17 13.15 31.36
N GLY A 36 -29.86 12.02 31.21
CA GLY A 36 -31.34 11.97 31.19
C GLY A 36 -32.01 11.17 30.07
N ARG A 37 -31.26 10.41 29.25
CA ARG A 37 -31.83 9.66 28.09
C ARG A 37 -31.53 8.16 28.10
N ASN A 38 -31.47 7.56 29.29
CA ASN A 38 -31.23 6.14 29.42
C ASN A 38 -32.57 5.41 29.65
N VAL A 39 -32.78 4.31 28.94
CA VAL A 39 -33.94 3.44 29.06
C VAL A 39 -33.57 2.22 29.87
N THR A 40 -34.43 1.87 30.83
CA THR A 40 -34.33 0.61 31.58
C THR A 40 -35.64 -0.13 31.45
N LEU A 41 -35.60 -1.27 30.76
CA LEU A 41 -36.76 -2.14 30.51
C LEU A 41 -36.28 -3.56 30.27
N THR A 42 -36.74 -4.51 31.08
CA THR A 42 -36.45 -5.93 30.90
C THR A 42 -37.78 -6.69 30.83
N SER A 43 -38.08 -7.26 29.66
CA SER A 43 -39.25 -8.11 29.46
C SER A 43 -39.00 -9.12 28.35
N SER A 44 -39.40 -10.37 28.57
CA SER A 44 -39.29 -11.44 27.57
C SER A 44 -40.33 -11.32 26.44
N ARG A 45 -41.47 -10.68 26.70
CA ARG A 45 -42.56 -10.47 25.74
C ARG A 45 -43.39 -9.25 26.13
N ILE A 46 -43.27 -8.18 25.36
CA ILE A 46 -44.03 -6.93 25.55
C ILE A 46 -44.50 -6.40 24.20
N ALA A 47 -45.70 -5.81 24.13
CA ALA A 47 -46.22 -5.22 22.90
C ALA A 47 -45.38 -4.01 22.50
N LEU A 48 -45.11 -3.86 21.21
CA LEU A 48 -44.27 -2.77 20.69
C LEU A 48 -44.80 -1.39 21.09
N GLY A 49 -46.13 -1.20 21.13
CA GLY A 49 -46.75 0.03 21.62
C GLY A 49 -46.44 0.34 23.08
N ASP A 50 -46.38 -0.67 23.95
CA ASP A 50 -46.05 -0.49 25.37
C ASP A 50 -44.57 -0.15 25.56
N VAL A 51 -43.69 -0.73 24.74
CA VAL A 51 -42.26 -0.38 24.74
C VAL A 51 -42.06 1.08 24.38
N PHE A 52 -42.74 1.56 23.33
CA PHE A 52 -42.68 2.97 22.93
C PHE A 52 -43.17 3.88 24.05
N ASN A 53 -44.30 3.58 24.69
CA ASN A 53 -44.82 4.34 25.83
C ASN A 53 -43.82 4.41 27.00
N VAL A 54 -43.11 3.31 27.30
CA VAL A 54 -42.08 3.30 28.35
C VAL A 54 -40.89 4.18 27.99
N ILE A 55 -40.43 4.12 26.73
CA ILE A 55 -39.33 4.95 26.22
C ILE A 55 -39.73 6.43 26.27
N GLU A 56 -40.93 6.80 25.82
CA GLU A 56 -41.43 8.19 25.87
C GLU A 56 -41.47 8.71 27.32
N LYS A 57 -41.98 7.91 28.27
CA LYS A 57 -42.05 8.28 29.69
C LYS A 57 -40.69 8.45 30.35
N GLN A 58 -39.72 7.58 30.04
CA GLN A 58 -38.40 7.61 30.68
C GLN A 58 -37.49 8.68 30.09
N THR A 59 -37.69 9.06 28.83
CA THR A 59 -36.71 9.87 28.07
C THR A 59 -37.26 11.23 27.64
N GLY A 60 -38.57 11.43 27.71
CA GLY A 60 -39.24 12.66 27.30
C GLY A 60 -39.24 12.92 25.78
N ILE A 61 -38.80 11.94 24.98
CA ILE A 61 -38.77 12.01 23.52
C ILE A 61 -40.13 11.56 22.99
N LEU A 62 -40.68 12.31 22.02
CA LEU A 62 -41.91 11.90 21.32
C LEU A 62 -41.57 10.98 20.15
N LEU A 63 -42.15 9.79 20.15
CA LEU A 63 -42.02 8.78 19.09
C LEU A 63 -43.20 8.89 18.13
N PHE A 64 -42.91 9.17 16.87
CA PHE A 64 -43.91 9.16 15.79
C PHE A 64 -43.75 7.90 14.96
N PHE A 65 -44.81 7.10 14.90
CA PHE A 65 -44.91 5.90 14.09
C PHE A 65 -46.16 5.99 13.21
N GLY A 66 -46.03 5.56 11.94
CA GLY A 66 -47.16 5.52 10.99
C GLY A 66 -48.04 4.28 11.20
N ASP A 67 -48.51 3.68 10.10
CA ASP A 67 -49.27 2.41 10.12
C ASP A 67 -48.37 1.22 10.51
N LEU A 68 -47.98 1.17 11.79
CA LEU A 68 -47.16 0.11 12.37
C LEU A 68 -48.04 -0.78 13.26
N ASN A 69 -47.83 -2.10 13.16
CA ASN A 69 -48.54 -3.06 13.99
C ASN A 69 -48.01 -3.02 15.43
N THR A 70 -48.62 -2.19 16.28
CA THR A 70 -48.23 -2.01 17.68
C THR A 70 -48.51 -3.24 18.57
N ASN A 71 -49.30 -4.21 18.09
CA ASN A 71 -49.60 -5.45 18.80
C ASN A 71 -48.51 -6.53 18.65
N GLN A 72 -47.51 -6.30 17.79
CA GLN A 72 -46.39 -7.22 17.66
C GLN A 72 -45.58 -7.25 18.97
N THR A 73 -45.38 -8.44 19.54
CA THR A 73 -44.62 -8.58 20.78
C THR A 73 -43.13 -8.73 20.51
N VAL A 74 -42.30 -8.00 21.26
CA VAL A 74 -40.84 -8.07 21.22
C VAL A 74 -40.28 -8.41 22.60
N GLY A 75 -39.14 -9.11 22.63
CA GLY A 75 -38.36 -9.33 23.86
C GLY A 75 -37.24 -8.31 23.93
N VAL A 76 -37.14 -7.57 25.03
CA VAL A 76 -36.17 -6.47 25.19
C VAL A 76 -35.50 -6.53 26.55
N LYS A 77 -34.20 -6.26 26.59
CA LYS A 77 -33.39 -6.20 27.81
C LYS A 77 -32.46 -4.99 27.76
N PHE A 78 -32.95 -3.86 28.25
CA PHE A 78 -32.21 -2.60 28.38
C PHE A 78 -31.89 -2.33 29.85
N VAL A 79 -30.62 -2.04 30.13
CA VAL A 79 -30.13 -1.71 31.48
C VAL A 79 -29.33 -0.42 31.37
N ALA A 80 -29.99 0.71 31.67
CA ALA A 80 -29.42 2.04 31.51
C ALA A 80 -28.85 2.31 30.11
N THR A 81 -29.50 1.79 29.06
CA THR A 81 -29.05 1.88 27.67
C THR A 81 -29.51 3.21 27.06
N PRO A 82 -28.65 3.96 26.33
CA PRO A 82 -29.08 5.16 25.58
C PRO A 82 -30.21 4.83 24.59
N VAL A 83 -31.18 5.74 24.42
CA VAL A 83 -32.35 5.52 23.53
C VAL A 83 -31.94 5.13 22.11
N GLU A 84 -30.91 5.77 21.57
CA GLU A 84 -30.44 5.52 20.21
C GLU A 84 -29.88 4.11 20.07
N GLU A 85 -29.20 3.60 21.10
CA GLU A 85 -28.66 2.25 21.13
C GLU A 85 -29.77 1.22 21.34
N ALA A 86 -30.73 1.49 22.24
CA ALA A 86 -31.89 0.64 22.47
C ALA A 86 -32.78 0.49 21.22
N LEU A 87 -33.04 1.58 20.49
CA LEU A 87 -33.79 1.56 19.23
C LEU A 87 -32.98 0.90 18.10
N GLY A 88 -31.67 1.12 18.08
CA GLY A 88 -30.76 0.47 17.13
C GLY A 88 -30.67 -1.04 17.29
N GLU A 89 -30.86 -1.58 18.49
CA GLU A 89 -30.89 -3.02 18.75
C GLU A 89 -32.27 -3.63 18.48
N MET A 90 -33.35 -2.94 18.87
CA MET A 90 -34.70 -3.48 18.81
C MET A 90 -35.35 -3.44 17.41
N LEU A 91 -35.13 -2.36 16.66
CA LEU A 91 -35.87 -2.10 15.42
C LEU A 91 -35.40 -2.93 14.20
N PRO A 92 -34.09 -3.19 13.98
CA PRO A 92 -33.65 -3.94 12.80
C PRO A 92 -34.17 -5.39 12.70
N PRO A 93 -34.22 -6.19 13.79
CA PRO A 93 -34.76 -7.56 13.74
C PRO A 93 -36.23 -7.63 13.32
N ILE A 94 -37.00 -6.57 13.55
CA ILE A 94 -38.42 -6.46 13.18
C ILE A 94 -38.64 -5.70 11.86
N GLY A 95 -37.57 -5.39 11.13
CA GLY A 95 -37.67 -4.73 9.83
C GLY A 95 -37.98 -3.23 9.92
N LEU A 96 -37.69 -2.58 11.05
CA LEU A 96 -37.92 -1.15 11.28
C LEU A 96 -36.61 -0.37 11.43
N THR A 97 -36.62 0.89 11.02
CA THR A 97 -35.53 1.86 11.21
C THR A 97 -36.09 3.13 11.83
N TYR A 98 -35.22 3.99 12.34
CA TYR A 98 -35.61 5.27 12.91
C TYR A 98 -34.82 6.42 12.30
N GLU A 99 -35.47 7.58 12.21
CA GLU A 99 -34.84 8.83 11.81
C GLU A 99 -34.97 9.83 12.95
N TYR A 100 -33.83 10.39 13.37
CA TYR A 100 -33.76 11.35 14.45
C TYR A 100 -33.82 12.79 13.89
N VAL A 101 -34.78 13.58 14.38
CA VAL A 101 -34.90 15.01 14.01
C VAL A 101 -34.61 15.86 15.24
N LYS A 102 -33.47 16.56 15.21
CA LYS A 102 -33.02 17.44 16.29
C LYS A 102 -33.73 18.80 16.21
N GLY A 103 -34.42 19.20 17.27
CA GLY A 103 -35.19 20.46 17.31
C GLY A 103 -35.57 20.89 18.73
N ASN A 104 -36.43 21.92 18.88
CA ASN A 104 -36.86 22.46 20.18
C ASN A 104 -37.67 21.45 21.05
N LYS A 105 -38.06 20.33 20.43
CA LYS A 105 -38.45 19.07 21.07
C LYS A 105 -37.88 17.97 20.18
N ASP A 106 -37.05 17.09 20.73
CA ASP A 106 -36.50 15.98 19.95
C ASP A 106 -37.60 14.99 19.58
N LYS A 107 -37.64 14.60 18.30
CA LYS A 107 -38.65 13.70 17.74
C LYS A 107 -37.95 12.57 17.02
N ILE A 108 -38.45 11.35 17.20
CA ILE A 108 -37.97 10.17 16.48
C ILE A 108 -39.10 9.66 15.60
N PHE A 109 -38.83 9.48 14.31
CA PHE A 109 -39.76 8.89 13.35
C PHE A 109 -39.37 7.44 13.08
N ILE A 110 -40.26 6.50 13.39
CA ILE A 110 -40.05 5.07 13.12
C ILE A 110 -40.63 4.74 11.73
N LYS A 111 -39.79 4.18 10.87
CA LYS A 111 -40.09 3.83 9.48
C LYS A 111 -39.85 2.34 9.25
N SER A 112 -40.59 1.73 8.34
CA SER A 112 -40.27 0.37 7.89
C SER A 112 -39.03 0.38 6.99
N ILE A 113 -38.12 -0.58 7.18
CA ILE A 113 -36.97 -0.83 6.29
C ILE A 113 -37.47 -1.44 4.97
N MET A 114 -38.62 -2.11 5.00
CA MET A 114 -39.32 -2.50 3.78
C MET A 114 -40.10 -1.29 3.26
N PRO A 115 -39.90 -0.85 2.01
CA PRO A 115 -40.77 0.15 1.43
C PRO A 115 -42.20 -0.38 1.53
N SER A 116 -43.05 0.32 2.29
CA SER A 116 -44.49 0.11 2.24
C SER A 116 -44.92 0.34 0.80
N ARG A 117 -45.02 -0.76 0.05
CA ARG A 117 -45.67 -0.81 -1.24
C ARG A 117 -47.14 -0.58 -0.92
N LYS A 118 -47.56 0.69 -0.93
CA LYS A 118 -48.98 1.01 -1.12
C LYS A 118 -49.45 0.17 -2.29
N GLU A 119 -50.33 -0.79 -2.00
CA GLU A 119 -50.99 -1.60 -3.01
C GLU A 119 -51.67 -0.65 -3.97
N LYS A 120 -51.05 -0.50 -5.14
CA LYS A 120 -51.70 -0.01 -6.33
C LYS A 120 -51.55 -1.15 -7.31
N ASP A 121 -52.69 -1.74 -7.67
CA ASP A 121 -52.83 -2.75 -8.71
C ASP A 121 -51.85 -2.46 -9.85
N THR A 122 -50.91 -3.38 -10.09
CA THR A 122 -50.15 -3.38 -11.32
C THR A 122 -49.87 -4.83 -11.68
N VAL A 123 -50.77 -5.33 -12.52
CA VAL A 123 -50.62 -6.33 -13.58
C VAL A 123 -49.32 -7.14 -13.52
N MET A 124 -49.45 -8.45 -13.23
CA MET A 124 -48.43 -9.43 -13.54
C MET A 124 -48.32 -9.61 -15.06
N VAL A 125 -47.17 -9.24 -15.62
CA VAL A 125 -46.58 -9.83 -16.83
C VAL A 125 -45.08 -9.57 -16.73
N SER A 126 -44.14 -10.35 -17.24
CA SER A 126 -44.12 -11.66 -17.90
C SER A 126 -42.68 -12.14 -17.71
N ARG A 127 -42.42 -13.43 -17.80
CA ARG A 127 -41.06 -13.96 -17.98
C ARG A 127 -40.36 -13.17 -19.10
N VAL A 128 -39.16 -12.64 -18.84
CA VAL A 128 -38.34 -11.98 -19.87
C VAL A 128 -37.29 -12.96 -20.33
N SER A 129 -37.28 -13.20 -21.64
CA SER A 129 -36.28 -14.02 -22.30
C SER A 129 -35.41 -13.14 -23.20
N GLY A 130 -34.23 -13.62 -23.58
CA GLY A 130 -33.39 -12.83 -24.45
C GLY A 130 -32.14 -13.56 -24.91
N LEU A 131 -31.42 -12.93 -25.83
CA LEU A 131 -30.20 -13.45 -26.43
C LEU A 131 -29.08 -12.42 -26.28
N VAL A 132 -27.94 -12.85 -25.75
CA VAL A 132 -26.72 -12.03 -25.65
C VAL A 132 -25.72 -12.48 -26.72
N THR A 133 -25.31 -11.55 -27.57
CA THR A 133 -24.32 -11.79 -28.65
C THR A 133 -23.20 -10.77 -28.61
N ASP A 134 -22.06 -11.07 -29.23
CA ASP A 134 -21.01 -10.10 -29.52
C ASP A 134 -21.34 -9.22 -30.75
N GLU A 135 -20.42 -8.32 -31.13
CA GLU A 135 -20.53 -7.47 -32.33
C GLU A 135 -20.53 -8.26 -33.64
N ASN A 136 -19.91 -9.44 -33.67
CA ASN A 136 -19.87 -10.34 -34.81
C ASN A 136 -21.13 -11.23 -34.91
N GLY A 137 -22.02 -11.16 -33.93
CA GLY A 137 -23.24 -11.96 -33.86
C GLY A 137 -23.07 -13.36 -33.26
N MET A 138 -21.90 -13.68 -32.70
CA MET A 138 -21.68 -14.92 -31.97
C MET A 138 -22.37 -14.89 -30.61
N PRO A 139 -23.07 -15.96 -30.20
CA PRO A 139 -23.73 -16.04 -28.90
C PRO A 139 -22.71 -16.11 -27.77
N LEU A 140 -22.94 -15.34 -26.69
CA LEU A 140 -22.04 -15.28 -25.54
C LEU A 140 -22.54 -16.20 -24.43
N HIS A 141 -21.84 -17.33 -24.23
CA HIS A 141 -22.09 -18.26 -23.14
C HIS A 141 -21.52 -17.76 -21.81
N GLY A 142 -22.30 -17.84 -20.73
CA GLY A 142 -21.84 -17.46 -19.39
C GLY A 142 -21.85 -15.94 -19.09
N ALA A 143 -22.49 -15.13 -19.94
CA ALA A 143 -22.73 -13.72 -19.63
C ALA A 143 -23.70 -13.58 -18.46
N THR A 144 -23.40 -12.68 -17.54
CA THR A 144 -24.23 -12.42 -16.34
C THR A 144 -25.27 -11.36 -16.67
N VAL A 145 -26.54 -11.65 -16.43
CA VAL A 145 -27.70 -10.76 -16.62
C VAL A 145 -28.36 -10.54 -15.27
N ARG A 146 -28.38 -9.31 -14.75
CA ARG A 146 -28.95 -8.99 -13.42
C ARG A 146 -29.83 -7.75 -13.44
N VAL A 147 -30.78 -7.65 -12.50
CA VAL A 147 -31.57 -6.43 -12.29
C VAL A 147 -30.74 -5.42 -11.49
N LYS A 148 -30.57 -4.22 -12.03
CA LYS A 148 -29.77 -3.15 -11.43
C LYS A 148 -30.23 -2.84 -10.00
N GLY A 149 -29.27 -2.85 -9.06
CA GLY A 149 -29.54 -2.58 -7.64
C GLY A 149 -30.00 -3.79 -6.82
N THR A 150 -30.10 -4.97 -7.43
CA THR A 150 -30.46 -6.22 -6.74
C THR A 150 -29.43 -7.33 -7.00
N LEU A 151 -29.48 -8.39 -6.20
CA LEU A 151 -28.74 -9.63 -6.45
C LEU A 151 -29.47 -10.58 -7.40
N PHE A 152 -30.64 -10.17 -7.92
CA PHE A 152 -31.49 -11.01 -8.73
C PHE A 152 -31.00 -11.02 -10.18
N GLY A 153 -30.62 -12.20 -10.68
CA GLY A 153 -30.04 -12.35 -12.00
C GLY A 153 -29.90 -13.81 -12.43
N THR A 154 -29.47 -14.01 -13.67
CA THR A 154 -29.23 -15.31 -14.30
C THR A 154 -27.99 -15.24 -15.20
N SER A 155 -27.46 -16.39 -15.60
CA SER A 155 -26.42 -16.49 -16.62
C SER A 155 -26.99 -16.94 -17.97
N THR A 156 -26.32 -16.62 -19.07
CA THR A 156 -26.68 -17.10 -20.41
C THR A 156 -26.27 -18.56 -20.65
N SER A 157 -27.08 -19.29 -21.42
CA SER A 157 -26.85 -20.68 -21.82
C SER A 157 -25.75 -20.82 -22.89
N ASN A 158 -25.46 -22.05 -23.34
CA ASN A 158 -24.48 -22.34 -24.40
C ASN A 158 -24.83 -21.68 -25.74
N ARG A 159 -26.10 -21.29 -25.92
CA ARG A 159 -26.59 -20.56 -27.10
C ARG A 159 -26.73 -19.06 -26.86
N GLY A 160 -26.22 -18.54 -25.73
CA GLY A 160 -26.32 -17.12 -25.37
C GLY A 160 -27.71 -16.69 -24.89
N GLU A 161 -28.63 -17.63 -24.69
CA GLU A 161 -30.00 -17.35 -24.29
C GLU A 161 -30.10 -17.20 -22.76
N PHE A 162 -30.91 -16.26 -22.29
CA PHE A 162 -31.24 -16.12 -20.87
C PHE A 162 -32.74 -16.07 -20.65
N THR A 163 -33.18 -16.47 -19.46
CA THR A 163 -34.56 -16.33 -19.02
C THR A 163 -34.57 -15.83 -17.58
N LEU A 164 -35.21 -14.70 -17.35
CA LEU A 164 -35.36 -14.08 -16.04
C LEU A 164 -36.85 -14.02 -15.68
N ASN A 165 -37.21 -14.66 -14.57
CA ASN A 165 -38.58 -14.65 -14.07
C ASN A 165 -38.77 -13.46 -13.11
N HIS A 166 -39.91 -12.77 -13.14
CA HIS A 166 -40.24 -11.64 -12.25
C HIS A 166 -39.46 -10.31 -12.40
N PRO A 167 -39.05 -9.85 -13.60
CA PRO A 167 -38.68 -8.45 -13.75
C PRO A 167 -39.94 -7.56 -13.71
N ILE A 168 -39.84 -6.42 -13.03
CA ILE A 168 -40.89 -5.39 -12.99
C ILE A 168 -40.73 -4.51 -14.24
N GLU A 169 -41.82 -3.95 -14.78
CA GLU A 169 -41.80 -3.15 -16.03
C GLU A 169 -40.80 -1.98 -16.02
N LYS A 170 -40.43 -1.48 -14.83
CA LYS A 170 -39.49 -0.36 -14.63
C LYS A 170 -38.04 -0.80 -14.38
N ASP A 171 -37.75 -2.10 -14.37
CA ASP A 171 -36.42 -2.60 -14.07
C ASP A 171 -35.44 -2.37 -15.23
N VAL A 172 -34.17 -2.19 -14.88
CA VAL A 172 -33.05 -2.10 -15.82
C VAL A 172 -32.20 -3.35 -15.68
N LEU A 173 -32.04 -4.09 -16.77
CA LEU A 173 -31.14 -5.23 -16.85
C LEU A 173 -29.73 -4.73 -17.10
N GLN A 174 -28.80 -5.21 -16.30
CA GLN A 174 -27.37 -5.00 -16.47
C GLN A 174 -26.75 -6.31 -16.95
N VAL A 175 -26.11 -6.27 -18.11
CA VAL A 175 -25.44 -7.43 -18.71
C VAL A 175 -23.94 -7.20 -18.71
N SER A 176 -23.19 -8.17 -18.20
CA SER A 176 -21.73 -8.11 -18.14
C SER A 176 -21.11 -9.46 -18.49
N PHE A 177 -20.00 -9.41 -19.24
CA PHE A 177 -19.19 -10.57 -19.58
C PHE A 177 -17.71 -10.19 -19.58
N THR A 178 -16.84 -11.12 -19.21
CA THR A 178 -15.40 -10.87 -19.09
C THR A 178 -14.82 -10.45 -20.44
N GLY A 179 -14.17 -9.28 -20.50
CA GLY A 179 -13.61 -8.73 -21.74
C GLY A 179 -14.58 -7.91 -22.59
N PHE A 180 -15.80 -7.63 -22.10
CA PHE A 180 -16.83 -6.86 -22.79
C PHE A 180 -17.29 -5.65 -21.96
N GLU A 181 -17.76 -4.60 -22.63
CA GLU A 181 -18.37 -3.46 -21.97
C GLU A 181 -19.71 -3.84 -21.34
N MET A 182 -19.97 -3.33 -20.14
CA MET A 182 -21.23 -3.55 -19.44
C MET A 182 -22.34 -2.71 -20.09
N VAL A 183 -23.47 -3.33 -20.42
CA VAL A 183 -24.60 -2.66 -21.06
C VAL A 183 -25.82 -2.70 -20.14
N GLU A 184 -26.49 -1.55 -20.01
CA GLU A 184 -27.74 -1.41 -19.26
C GLU A 184 -28.93 -1.25 -20.22
N ILE A 185 -29.96 -2.07 -20.06
CA ILE A 185 -31.14 -2.11 -20.93
C ILE A 185 -32.41 -2.07 -20.08
N PRO A 186 -33.31 -1.08 -20.28
CA PRO A 186 -34.59 -1.07 -19.60
C PRO A 186 -35.51 -2.19 -20.13
N VAL A 187 -36.21 -2.88 -19.22
CA VAL A 187 -37.14 -3.96 -19.56
C VAL A 187 -38.36 -3.41 -20.31
N SER A 188 -38.91 -2.27 -19.88
CA SER A 188 -39.99 -1.51 -20.55
C SER A 188 -41.12 -2.36 -21.16
N GLY A 189 -41.56 -3.42 -20.46
CA GLY A 189 -42.62 -4.32 -20.90
C GLY A 189 -42.27 -5.27 -22.07
N LYS A 190 -41.01 -5.38 -22.49
CA LYS A 190 -40.59 -6.30 -23.55
C LYS A 190 -40.40 -7.72 -23.00
N SER A 191 -41.07 -8.70 -23.60
CA SER A 191 -40.93 -10.13 -23.26
C SER A 191 -39.68 -10.79 -23.86
N SER A 192 -39.07 -10.16 -24.88
CA SER A 192 -37.84 -10.60 -25.54
C SER A 192 -36.85 -9.45 -25.71
N VAL A 193 -35.60 -9.64 -25.27
CA VAL A 193 -34.54 -8.64 -25.35
C VAL A 193 -33.30 -9.22 -26.04
N LYS A 194 -32.85 -8.58 -27.12
CA LYS A 194 -31.57 -8.91 -27.76
C LYS A 194 -30.51 -7.92 -27.29
N VAL A 195 -29.45 -8.43 -26.69
CA VAL A 195 -28.34 -7.64 -26.14
C VAL A 195 -27.10 -7.89 -26.98
N ARG A 196 -26.54 -6.82 -27.54
CA ARG A 196 -25.25 -6.89 -28.23
C ARG A 196 -24.19 -6.25 -27.34
N LEU A 197 -23.24 -7.06 -26.88
CA LEU A 197 -22.11 -6.57 -26.10
C LEU A 197 -20.96 -6.19 -27.04
N LYS A 198 -20.36 -5.04 -26.76
CA LYS A 198 -19.14 -4.60 -27.43
C LYS A 198 -17.95 -5.16 -26.70
N GLN A 199 -16.95 -5.63 -27.44
CA GLN A 199 -15.69 -6.04 -26.85
C GLN A 199 -15.08 -4.82 -26.16
N GLY A 200 -14.78 -4.94 -24.88
CA GLY A 200 -14.18 -3.87 -24.12
C GLY A 200 -12.72 -3.75 -24.51
N ASP A 201 -12.26 -2.53 -24.77
CA ASP A 201 -10.83 -2.21 -24.83
C ASP A 201 -10.23 -2.37 -23.43
N ASN A 202 -10.04 -3.62 -23.00
CA ASN A 202 -9.31 -3.99 -21.80
C ASN A 202 -7.79 -3.93 -22.03
N SER A 203 -7.33 -3.31 -23.12
CA SER A 203 -5.99 -2.72 -23.13
C SER A 203 -5.98 -1.64 -22.06
N LEU A 204 -5.41 -1.96 -20.90
CA LEU A 204 -5.09 -1.04 -19.83
C LEU A 204 -4.68 0.30 -20.46
N ASN A 205 -5.53 1.33 -20.30
CA ASN A 205 -5.23 2.69 -20.71
C ASN A 205 -4.15 3.24 -19.78
N GLU A 206 -2.97 2.65 -19.83
CA GLU A 206 -1.80 3.13 -19.12
C GLU A 206 -1.43 4.45 -19.74
N GLN A 207 -1.76 5.48 -18.96
CA GLN A 207 -1.46 6.85 -19.26
C GLN A 207 0.03 7.03 -18.97
N VAL A 208 0.80 7.21 -20.04
CA VAL A 208 2.22 7.53 -19.97
C VAL A 208 2.34 9.03 -19.81
N ILE A 209 3.14 9.45 -18.85
CA ILE A 209 3.43 10.87 -18.66
C ILE A 209 4.69 11.18 -19.48
N THR A 210 4.62 12.26 -20.25
CA THR A 210 5.73 12.79 -21.05
C THR A 210 5.95 14.26 -20.70
N ALA A 211 6.94 14.90 -21.34
CA ALA A 211 7.38 16.25 -21.01
C ALA A 211 6.29 17.33 -20.97
N TYR A 212 5.18 17.17 -21.72
CA TYR A 212 4.12 18.18 -21.84
C TYR A 212 2.70 17.65 -21.66
N GLY A 213 2.53 16.41 -21.18
CA GLY A 213 1.20 15.87 -20.99
C GLY A 213 1.15 14.37 -20.78
N SER A 214 -0.07 13.85 -20.85
CA SER A 214 -0.38 12.46 -20.59
C SER A 214 -0.92 11.80 -21.86
N THR A 215 -0.21 10.81 -22.40
CA THR A 215 -0.59 10.13 -23.64
C THR A 215 -0.77 8.65 -23.37
N LYS A 216 -1.76 8.01 -24.01
CA LYS A 216 -1.93 6.56 -23.91
C LYS A 216 -0.69 5.86 -24.45
N GLN A 217 -0.23 4.79 -23.77
CA GLN A 217 0.92 3.99 -24.22
C GLN A 217 0.77 3.52 -25.67
N THR A 218 -0.45 3.17 -26.09
CA THR A 218 -0.77 2.72 -27.46
C THR A 218 -0.60 3.80 -28.54
N LYS A 219 -0.55 5.08 -28.17
CA LYS A 219 -0.35 6.21 -29.09
C LYS A 219 1.09 6.71 -29.12
N LEU A 220 1.97 6.13 -28.30
CA LEU A 220 3.39 6.48 -28.30
C LEU A 220 4.13 5.65 -29.33
N THR A 221 4.83 6.33 -30.25
CA THR A 221 5.66 5.72 -31.29
C THR A 221 7.04 5.30 -30.79
N GLY A 222 7.41 5.64 -29.54
CA GLY A 222 8.70 5.30 -28.92
C GLY A 222 8.59 4.23 -27.84
N ALA A 223 9.68 3.51 -27.59
CA ALA A 223 9.79 2.52 -26.52
C ALA A 223 9.76 3.19 -25.14
N VAL A 224 8.60 3.09 -24.50
CA VAL A 224 8.37 3.52 -23.12
C VAL A 224 7.94 2.33 -22.27
N THR A 225 8.61 2.16 -21.13
CA THR A 225 8.20 1.18 -20.12
C THR A 225 7.60 1.92 -18.94
N VAL A 226 6.37 1.56 -18.56
CA VAL A 226 5.71 2.08 -17.37
C VAL A 226 5.73 1.01 -16.28
N VAL A 227 6.16 1.39 -15.09
CA VAL A 227 6.08 0.57 -13.88
C VAL A 227 5.08 1.25 -12.94
N LYS A 228 4.04 0.52 -12.53
CA LYS A 228 3.01 1.04 -11.61
C LYS A 228 3.51 1.05 -10.17
N GLY A 229 3.09 2.04 -9.39
CA GLY A 229 3.40 2.15 -7.96
C GLY A 229 3.07 0.89 -7.17
N ASP A 230 1.95 0.23 -7.49
CA ASP A 230 1.52 -1.01 -6.81
C ASP A 230 2.52 -2.16 -6.98
N GLN A 231 3.17 -2.26 -8.15
CA GLN A 231 4.20 -3.28 -8.41
C GLN A 231 5.47 -3.03 -7.59
N ILE A 232 5.77 -1.75 -7.31
CA ILE A 232 6.93 -1.34 -6.53
C ILE A 232 6.65 -1.51 -5.03
N GLN A 233 5.42 -1.22 -4.58
CA GLN A 233 5.00 -1.30 -3.18
C GLN A 233 4.96 -2.73 -2.64
N ASN A 234 4.69 -3.71 -3.51
CA ASN A 234 4.64 -5.12 -3.13
C ASN A 234 6.02 -5.78 -2.96
N LEU A 235 7.10 -5.07 -3.31
CA LEU A 235 8.45 -5.59 -3.17
C LEU A 235 9.02 -5.19 -1.80
N PRO A 236 9.59 -6.14 -1.01
CA PRO A 236 10.19 -5.88 0.30
C PRO A 236 11.59 -5.24 0.15
N ASN A 237 11.69 -4.21 -0.69
CA ASN A 237 12.94 -3.58 -1.05
C ASN A 237 13.06 -2.24 -0.33
N ARG A 238 14.20 -2.03 0.34
CA ARG A 238 14.48 -0.81 1.14
C ARG A 238 14.55 0.48 0.32
N SER A 239 14.70 0.35 -0.99
CA SER A 239 14.83 1.44 -1.94
C SER A 239 14.27 0.96 -3.29
N PHE A 240 13.44 1.78 -3.95
CA PHE A 240 12.73 1.33 -5.16
C PHE A 240 13.62 1.25 -6.40
N ASP A 241 14.83 1.81 -6.36
CA ASP A 241 15.85 1.60 -7.38
C ASP A 241 16.14 0.11 -7.59
N LYS A 242 16.15 -0.69 -6.51
CA LYS A 242 16.24 -2.16 -6.61
C LYS A 242 14.99 -2.79 -7.20
N SER A 243 13.82 -2.23 -6.88
CA SER A 243 12.55 -2.72 -7.42
C SER A 243 12.44 -2.53 -8.93
N LEU A 244 13.10 -1.50 -9.48
CA LEU A 244 13.16 -1.31 -10.94
C LEU A 244 13.99 -2.39 -11.64
N GLN A 245 14.94 -3.01 -10.94
CA GLN A 245 15.71 -4.13 -11.46
C GLN A 245 14.79 -5.33 -11.68
N GLY A 246 14.72 -5.81 -12.92
CA GLY A 246 13.83 -6.92 -13.31
C GLY A 246 12.41 -6.49 -13.71
N LEU A 247 11.94 -5.30 -13.31
CA LEU A 247 10.67 -4.75 -13.83
C LEU A 247 10.85 -3.98 -15.14
N VAL A 248 12.05 -3.46 -15.42
CA VAL A 248 12.35 -2.71 -16.65
C VAL A 248 13.34 -3.47 -17.52
N PRO A 249 12.94 -3.96 -18.71
CA PRO A 249 13.85 -4.64 -19.63
C PRO A 249 14.99 -3.72 -20.09
N GLY A 250 16.22 -4.20 -20.02
CA GLY A 250 17.41 -3.45 -20.46
C GLY A 250 17.82 -2.30 -19.52
N LEU A 251 17.28 -2.25 -18.29
CA LEU A 251 17.79 -1.42 -17.21
C LEU A 251 18.70 -2.26 -16.31
N LEU A 252 19.97 -1.88 -16.21
CA LEU A 252 20.91 -2.41 -15.24
C LEU A 252 21.03 -1.42 -14.09
N VAL A 253 20.78 -1.88 -12.87
CA VAL A 253 20.97 -1.10 -11.64
C VAL A 253 22.08 -1.78 -10.84
N THR A 254 23.19 -1.08 -10.61
CA THR A 254 24.26 -1.58 -9.73
C THR A 254 24.37 -0.66 -8.52
N GLN A 255 24.49 -1.24 -7.33
CA GLN A 255 24.75 -0.48 -6.10
C GLN A 255 26.21 -0.62 -5.72
N GLY A 256 26.85 0.51 -5.38
CA GLY A 256 28.25 0.52 -4.95
C GLY A 256 28.45 -0.01 -3.52
N THR A 257 27.44 0.01 -2.66
CA THR A 257 27.55 -0.41 -1.26
C THR A 257 26.27 -1.04 -0.72
N GLY A 258 26.39 -1.84 0.34
CA GLY A 258 25.26 -2.39 1.11
C GLY A 258 24.78 -1.47 2.26
N GLN A 259 25.25 -0.23 2.29
CA GLN A 259 24.95 0.71 3.37
C GLN A 259 23.47 1.14 3.31
N PRO A 260 22.70 1.06 4.41
CA PRO A 260 21.33 1.54 4.42
C PRO A 260 21.26 3.04 4.11
N GLY A 261 20.53 3.41 3.04
CA GLY A 261 20.42 4.81 2.60
C GLY A 261 21.69 5.38 1.97
N GLY A 262 22.75 4.58 1.82
CA GLY A 262 24.03 4.97 1.23
C GLY A 262 24.27 4.28 -0.11
N GLY A 263 25.03 4.95 -0.97
CA GLY A 263 25.42 4.49 -2.31
C GLY A 263 24.56 5.11 -3.41
N LEU A 264 25.21 5.79 -4.36
CA LEU A 264 24.59 6.12 -5.64
C LEU A 264 24.29 4.80 -6.37
N GLY A 265 23.02 4.55 -6.68
CA GLY A 265 22.66 3.52 -7.65
C GLY A 265 23.16 3.97 -9.02
N ASN A 266 24.04 3.20 -9.65
CA ASN A 266 24.40 3.41 -11.03
C ASN A 266 23.30 2.78 -11.90
N PHE A 267 22.65 3.61 -12.70
CA PHE A 267 21.58 3.19 -13.60
C PHE A 267 22.11 3.23 -15.02
N VAL A 268 22.14 2.08 -15.68
CA VAL A 268 22.56 1.96 -17.07
C VAL A 268 21.40 1.44 -17.89
N LEU A 269 20.91 2.28 -18.81
CA LEU A 269 19.80 1.94 -19.69
C LEU A 269 20.34 1.58 -21.08
N ARG A 270 19.99 0.38 -21.58
CA ARG A 270 20.47 -0.17 -22.87
C ARG A 270 21.99 -0.36 -22.95
N GLY A 271 22.63 -0.64 -21.82
CA GLY A 271 24.08 -0.84 -21.77
C GLY A 271 24.83 0.48 -21.85
N ILE A 272 26.14 0.38 -22.06
CA ILE A 272 27.05 1.51 -21.96
C ILE A 272 27.08 2.24 -23.31
N SER A 273 26.39 3.38 -23.41
CA SER A 273 26.24 4.14 -24.67
C SER A 273 27.40 5.10 -24.98
N THR A 274 28.20 5.48 -23.98
CA THR A 274 29.22 6.54 -24.09
C THR A 274 30.63 5.99 -23.87
N GLY A 275 31.51 6.07 -24.87
CA GLY A 275 32.94 5.84 -24.68
C GLY A 275 33.56 7.07 -24.01
N GLY A 276 34.00 6.94 -22.76
CA GLY A 276 34.65 8.02 -22.03
C GLY A 276 35.68 7.43 -21.08
N THR A 277 36.87 8.05 -21.02
CA THR A 277 37.93 7.65 -20.10
C THR A 277 37.41 7.72 -18.67
N ILE A 278 37.69 6.68 -17.90
CA ILE A 278 37.39 6.60 -16.48
C ILE A 278 38.42 7.50 -15.77
N GLU A 279 38.28 8.81 -15.88
CA GLU A 279 38.98 9.72 -14.98
C GLU A 279 38.14 9.81 -13.70
N ASN A 280 38.72 9.33 -12.60
CA ASN A 280 38.12 9.34 -11.25
C ASN A 280 36.81 8.56 -11.09
N GLY A 281 36.60 7.47 -11.82
CA GLY A 281 35.45 6.56 -11.59
C GLY A 281 34.07 7.14 -11.92
N ALA A 282 34.01 8.32 -12.54
CA ALA A 282 32.80 9.12 -12.66
C ALA A 282 32.55 9.57 -14.11
N THR A 283 32.40 8.63 -15.05
CA THR A 283 31.63 8.98 -16.26
C THR A 283 30.16 9.00 -15.86
N THR A 284 29.51 10.16 -15.90
CA THR A 284 28.07 10.32 -15.60
C THR A 284 27.24 9.64 -16.68
N ARG A 285 27.06 8.32 -16.54
CA ARG A 285 26.32 7.44 -17.45
C ARG A 285 24.85 7.27 -17.03
N ASN A 286 24.45 7.92 -15.94
CA ASN A 286 23.11 7.83 -15.40
C ASN A 286 22.10 8.51 -16.35
N PRO A 287 20.90 7.93 -16.54
CA PRO A 287 19.80 8.58 -17.23
C PRO A 287 19.36 9.82 -16.44
N LEU A 288 18.72 10.76 -17.14
CA LEU A 288 18.12 11.94 -16.51
C LEU A 288 16.92 11.49 -15.66
N ILE A 289 16.93 11.79 -14.37
CA ILE A 289 15.81 11.51 -13.48
C ILE A 289 14.96 12.77 -13.32
N ILE A 290 13.66 12.63 -13.43
CA ILE A 290 12.70 13.73 -13.30
C ILE A 290 11.61 13.29 -12.33
N ILE A 291 11.39 14.08 -11.29
CA ILE A 291 10.33 13.84 -10.29
C ILE A 291 9.29 14.93 -10.46
N ASP A 292 8.07 14.58 -10.82
CA ASP A 292 6.95 15.50 -11.03
C ASP A 292 7.27 16.72 -11.94
N GLY A 293 8.12 16.49 -12.95
CA GLY A 293 8.56 17.51 -13.90
C GLY A 293 9.82 18.27 -13.51
N VAL A 294 10.35 18.07 -12.30
CA VAL A 294 11.60 18.68 -11.83
C VAL A 294 12.78 17.72 -12.07
N PRO A 295 13.79 18.09 -12.87
CA PRO A 295 14.96 17.25 -13.09
C PRO A 295 15.84 17.21 -11.83
N VAL A 296 16.26 16.00 -11.45
CA VAL A 296 17.20 15.78 -10.36
C VAL A 296 18.54 15.35 -10.91
N ILE A 297 19.57 16.12 -10.59
CA ILE A 297 20.92 15.90 -11.11
C ILE A 297 21.68 15.01 -10.12
N GLN A 298 22.21 13.90 -10.62
CA GLN A 298 23.13 13.02 -9.91
C GLN A 298 24.51 13.20 -10.55
N ASP A 299 25.23 14.26 -10.19
CA ASP A 299 26.58 14.49 -10.72
C ASP A 299 27.64 13.95 -9.74
N PRO A 300 28.25 12.79 -10.04
CA PRO A 300 29.35 12.25 -9.22
C PRO A 300 30.59 13.17 -9.20
N ALA A 301 30.77 14.10 -10.16
CA ALA A 301 31.89 15.03 -10.16
C ALA A 301 31.76 16.14 -9.09
N GLN A 302 30.57 16.36 -8.53
CA GLN A 302 30.38 17.28 -7.40
C GLN A 302 30.75 16.66 -6.05
N ALA A 303 31.08 15.37 -5.99
CA ALA A 303 31.45 14.69 -4.76
C ALA A 303 32.80 15.17 -4.18
N THR A 304 33.61 15.89 -4.96
CA THR A 304 34.97 16.30 -4.58
C THR A 304 35.06 17.69 -3.96
N THR A 305 34.03 18.53 -4.06
CA THR A 305 34.10 19.95 -3.63
C THR A 305 33.14 20.32 -2.49
N SER A 306 32.20 19.46 -2.13
CA SER A 306 31.22 19.72 -1.07
C SER A 306 31.15 18.56 -0.08
N SER A 307 31.34 18.86 1.20
CA SER A 307 31.17 17.96 2.36
C SER A 307 29.72 17.48 2.57
N VAL A 308 28.86 17.64 1.56
CA VAL A 308 27.48 17.17 1.54
C VAL A 308 27.48 15.85 0.77
N ALA A 309 27.27 14.75 1.48
CA ALA A 309 27.09 13.44 0.86
C ALA A 309 26.05 13.55 -0.25
N ILE A 310 26.45 13.28 -1.49
CA ILE A 310 25.51 13.22 -2.63
C ILE A 310 24.62 12.00 -2.38
N ASN A 311 23.51 12.25 -1.71
CA ASN A 311 22.52 11.24 -1.40
C ASN A 311 21.84 10.80 -2.69
N ASN A 312 21.63 9.50 -2.86
CA ASN A 312 20.83 8.97 -3.94
C ASN A 312 19.42 9.59 -3.82
N PRO A 313 18.99 10.48 -4.74
CA PRO A 313 17.70 11.16 -4.61
C PRO A 313 16.52 10.18 -4.66
N MET A 314 16.73 9.01 -5.27
CA MET A 314 15.76 7.91 -5.30
C MET A 314 15.64 7.24 -3.93
N SER A 315 16.70 7.22 -3.13
CA SER A 315 16.64 6.63 -1.78
C SER A 315 15.83 7.47 -0.78
N GLN A 316 15.60 8.75 -1.10
CA GLN A 316 14.82 9.68 -0.27
C GLN A 316 13.31 9.64 -0.58
N LEU A 317 12.92 9.06 -1.71
CA LEU A 317 11.53 8.92 -2.11
C LEU A 317 10.95 7.60 -1.57
N ASN A 318 9.82 7.68 -0.88
CA ASN A 318 9.09 6.50 -0.41
C ASN A 318 8.38 5.81 -1.60
N PRO A 319 8.54 4.49 -1.80
CA PRO A 319 7.79 3.74 -2.82
C PRO A 319 6.27 3.92 -2.77
N SER A 320 5.70 4.18 -1.59
CA SER A 320 4.26 4.40 -1.46
C SER A 320 3.73 5.63 -2.16
N ASP A 321 4.59 6.64 -2.27
CA ASP A 321 4.23 7.96 -2.76
C ASP A 321 4.27 7.97 -4.29
N ILE A 322 4.86 6.95 -4.91
CA ILE A 322 4.99 6.80 -6.35
C ILE A 322 3.67 6.28 -6.92
N GLU A 323 3.11 7.02 -7.89
CA GLU A 323 1.98 6.56 -8.70
C GLU A 323 2.47 5.71 -9.87
N SER A 324 3.48 6.20 -10.59
CA SER A 324 4.09 5.49 -11.71
C SER A 324 5.51 5.95 -11.98
N ILE A 325 6.30 5.07 -12.60
CA ILE A 325 7.62 5.37 -13.13
C ILE A 325 7.58 5.08 -14.63
N SER A 326 7.81 6.10 -15.45
CA SER A 326 7.88 6.00 -16.91
C SER A 326 9.34 6.10 -17.34
N ILE A 327 9.85 5.05 -17.98
CA ILE A 327 11.23 4.99 -18.49
C ILE A 327 11.20 5.18 -20.00
N LEU A 328 11.77 6.29 -20.46
CA LEU A 328 11.88 6.66 -21.87
C LEU A 328 13.24 6.18 -22.40
N LYS A 329 13.22 5.25 -23.36
CA LYS A 329 14.43 4.59 -23.88
C LYS A 329 14.85 5.10 -25.26
N ASP A 330 13.90 5.58 -26.06
CA ASP A 330 14.13 5.96 -27.46
C ASP A 330 14.30 7.46 -27.68
N ALA A 331 15.10 7.78 -28.70
CA ALA A 331 15.38 9.13 -29.20
C ALA A 331 14.12 10.00 -29.37
N GLY A 332 13.03 9.43 -29.89
CA GLY A 332 11.77 10.17 -30.10
C GLY A 332 11.05 10.57 -28.81
N ALA A 333 11.22 9.80 -27.73
CA ALA A 333 10.62 10.11 -26.43
C ALA A 333 11.51 11.02 -25.57
N ILE A 334 12.83 10.93 -25.75
CA ILE A 334 13.83 11.70 -24.99
C ILE A 334 14.18 13.06 -25.61
N ALA A 335 13.89 13.27 -26.90
CA ALA A 335 14.23 14.50 -27.63
C ALA A 335 13.76 15.79 -26.93
N LEU A 336 12.63 15.72 -26.22
CA LEU A 336 12.05 16.84 -25.49
C LEU A 336 12.86 17.28 -24.27
N TYR A 337 13.75 16.42 -23.75
CA TYR A 337 14.57 16.69 -22.56
C TYR A 337 16.02 17.08 -22.91
N GLY A 338 16.35 17.15 -24.20
CA GLY A 338 17.65 17.65 -24.68
C GLY A 338 18.83 16.69 -24.50
N SER A 339 20.05 17.22 -24.61
CA SER A 339 21.29 16.43 -24.65
C SER A 339 21.58 15.61 -23.38
N LYS A 340 21.08 16.04 -22.22
CA LYS A 340 21.21 15.32 -20.94
C LYS A 340 20.37 14.04 -20.89
N ALA A 341 19.42 13.88 -21.81
CA ALA A 341 18.56 12.71 -21.91
C ALA A 341 19.11 11.63 -22.86
N SER A 342 20.32 11.81 -23.42
CA SER A 342 20.96 10.88 -24.36
C SER A 342 21.14 9.46 -23.81
N ASN A 343 21.28 9.33 -22.48
CA ASN A 343 21.36 8.05 -21.78
C ASN A 343 19.99 7.51 -21.33
N GLY A 344 18.89 8.14 -21.74
CA GLY A 344 17.53 7.83 -21.32
C GLY A 344 16.96 8.78 -20.26
N VAL A 345 15.66 8.67 -20.01
CA VAL A 345 14.94 9.45 -18.98
C VAL A 345 14.13 8.53 -18.09
N ILE A 346 14.22 8.73 -16.78
CA ILE A 346 13.36 8.10 -15.78
C ILE A 346 12.45 9.19 -15.22
N LEU A 347 11.17 9.12 -15.56
CA LEU A 347 10.15 10.04 -15.06
C LEU A 347 9.37 9.38 -13.92
N ILE A 348 9.37 10.01 -12.77
CA ILE A 348 8.67 9.58 -11.57
C ILE A 348 7.50 10.52 -11.35
N THR A 349 6.31 9.95 -11.20
CA THR A 349 5.11 10.70 -10.86
C THR A 349 4.62 10.27 -9.49
N THR A 350 4.40 11.24 -8.61
CA THR A 350 3.87 11.00 -7.27
C THR A 350 2.35 10.97 -7.28
N LYS A 351 1.78 10.25 -6.30
CA LYS A 351 0.34 10.14 -6.10
C LYS A 351 -0.26 11.50 -5.80
N LYS A 352 -1.30 11.86 -6.55
CA LYS A 352 -2.10 13.07 -6.33
C LYS A 352 -3.42 12.74 -5.64
N GLY A 353 -3.96 13.69 -4.88
CA GLY A 353 -5.29 13.57 -4.31
C GLY A 353 -6.34 13.35 -5.41
N LYS A 354 -7.30 12.46 -5.15
CA LYS A 354 -8.42 12.19 -6.07
C LYS A 354 -9.71 12.69 -5.45
N ALA A 355 -10.61 13.21 -6.29
CA ALA A 355 -11.94 13.62 -5.87
C ALA A 355 -12.70 12.42 -5.31
N GLY A 356 -13.40 12.62 -4.19
CA GLY A 356 -14.15 11.56 -3.53
C GLY A 356 -13.98 11.58 -2.02
N LYS A 357 -14.54 10.54 -1.38
CA LYS A 357 -14.50 10.38 0.07
C LYS A 357 -13.05 10.37 0.57
N THR A 358 -12.80 11.04 1.68
CA THR A 358 -11.50 11.00 2.36
C THR A 358 -11.16 9.55 2.72
N ARG A 359 -10.00 9.08 2.25
CA ARG A 359 -9.43 7.77 2.55
C ARG A 359 -8.25 7.95 3.48
N PHE A 360 -8.25 7.14 4.53
CA PHE A 360 -7.14 7.01 5.46
C PHE A 360 -6.49 5.65 5.19
N ASN A 361 -5.19 5.66 5.00
CA ASN A 361 -4.40 4.45 4.82
C ASN A 361 -3.24 4.47 5.80
N PHE A 362 -3.08 3.38 6.54
CA PHE A 362 -1.98 3.20 7.47
C PHE A 362 -1.24 1.92 7.10
N ARG A 363 0.08 2.02 6.95
CA ARG A 363 0.96 0.89 6.64
C ARG A 363 2.05 0.81 7.68
N HIS A 364 2.23 -0.38 8.24
CA HIS A 364 3.31 -0.72 9.14
C HIS A 364 4.11 -1.87 8.54
N GLN A 365 5.43 -1.74 8.51
CA GLN A 365 6.36 -2.75 8.05
C GLN A 365 7.50 -2.91 9.06
N THR A 366 7.84 -4.15 9.37
CA THR A 366 8.98 -4.52 10.19
C THR A 366 9.86 -5.47 9.39
N ASP A 367 11.12 -5.08 9.19
CA ASP A 367 12.11 -5.88 8.46
C ASP A 367 13.22 -6.32 9.41
N LEU A 368 13.54 -7.62 9.40
CA LEU A 368 14.73 -8.16 10.05
C LEU A 368 15.82 -8.38 9.01
N ALA A 369 16.95 -7.72 9.19
CA ALA A 369 18.11 -7.88 8.33
C ALA A 369 19.11 -8.85 8.97
N SER A 370 19.41 -9.93 8.27
CA SER A 370 20.59 -10.74 8.54
C SER A 370 21.60 -10.60 7.40
N ARG A 371 22.87 -10.76 7.73
CA ARG A 371 23.92 -10.95 6.73
C ARG A 371 23.58 -12.18 5.87
N LEU A 372 23.80 -12.07 4.57
CA LEU A 372 23.93 -13.26 3.70
C LEU A 372 25.17 -14.03 4.16
N ASN A 373 25.01 -15.31 4.52
CA ASN A 373 26.14 -16.11 4.99
C ASN A 373 27.18 -16.20 3.88
N SER A 374 28.20 -15.36 3.96
CA SER A 374 29.32 -15.46 3.04
C SER A 374 30.11 -16.67 3.48
N ASN A 375 30.10 -17.72 2.67
CA ASN A 375 30.81 -18.99 2.87
C ASN A 375 32.33 -18.80 2.68
N TYR A 376 32.90 -17.74 3.26
CA TYR A 376 34.34 -17.59 3.36
C TYR A 376 34.80 -18.46 4.52
N ASN A 377 35.45 -19.57 4.20
CA ASN A 377 36.17 -20.35 5.19
C ASN A 377 37.44 -19.56 5.55
N MET A 378 37.40 -18.84 6.65
CA MET A 378 38.57 -18.21 7.23
C MET A 378 39.29 -19.24 8.09
N LEU A 379 40.62 -19.20 8.07
CA LEU A 379 41.42 -20.02 8.98
C LEU A 379 41.08 -19.62 10.42
N ASN A 380 40.85 -20.61 11.28
CA ASN A 380 40.88 -20.36 12.71
C ASN A 380 42.32 -20.07 13.16
N GLN A 381 42.48 -19.55 14.37
CA GLN A 381 43.79 -19.15 14.89
C GLN A 381 44.81 -20.29 14.89
N LYS A 382 44.39 -21.53 15.17
CA LYS A 382 45.27 -22.69 15.15
C LYS A 382 45.73 -22.99 13.73
N GLU A 383 44.81 -23.07 12.79
CA GLU A 383 45.10 -23.29 11.37
C GLU A 383 46.01 -22.19 10.80
N TYR A 384 45.83 -20.93 11.24
CA TYR A 384 46.69 -19.83 10.85
C TYR A 384 48.11 -19.95 11.42
N LEU A 385 48.25 -20.36 12.69
CA LEU A 385 49.55 -20.59 13.32
C LEU A 385 50.26 -21.83 12.72
N ASP A 386 49.51 -22.90 12.43
CA ASP A 386 50.03 -24.09 11.76
C ASP A 386 50.53 -23.74 10.35
N LEU A 387 49.79 -22.91 9.60
CA LEU A 387 50.22 -22.42 8.29
C LEU A 387 51.48 -21.55 8.37
N LEU A 388 51.58 -20.68 9.38
CA LEU A 388 52.80 -19.90 9.61
C LEU A 388 53.98 -20.79 9.97
N TYR A 389 53.76 -21.79 10.83
CA TYR A 389 54.76 -22.78 11.20
C TYR A 389 55.28 -23.53 9.97
N GLU A 390 54.37 -23.98 9.10
CA GLU A 390 54.70 -24.62 7.82
C GLU A 390 55.48 -23.68 6.90
N THR A 391 55.10 -22.40 6.85
CA THR A 391 55.81 -21.38 6.05
C THR A 391 57.26 -21.20 6.50
N TYR A 392 57.51 -21.15 7.82
CA TYR A 392 58.88 -21.08 8.35
C TYR A 392 59.70 -22.32 8.01
N LYS A 393 59.10 -23.51 8.19
CA LYS A 393 59.74 -24.78 7.83
C LYS A 393 60.07 -24.87 6.34
N ASN A 394 59.18 -24.42 5.48
CA ASN A 394 59.39 -24.44 4.03
C ASN A 394 60.41 -23.41 3.55
N THR A 395 60.67 -22.34 4.30
CA THR A 395 61.61 -21.27 3.91
C THR A 395 63.06 -21.70 4.10
N ASP A 396 63.41 -22.18 5.30
CA ASP A 396 64.75 -22.70 5.61
C ASP A 396 64.66 -23.67 6.81
N PRO A 397 64.54 -24.98 6.54
CA PRO A 397 64.42 -25.98 7.60
C PRO A 397 65.63 -26.05 8.54
N ALA A 398 66.83 -25.64 8.07
CA ALA A 398 68.06 -25.71 8.85
C ALA A 398 68.18 -24.53 9.81
N PHE A 399 67.68 -23.35 9.42
CA PHE A 399 67.66 -22.16 10.27
C PHE A 399 66.46 -22.12 11.23
N TRP A 400 65.28 -22.57 10.78
CA TRP A 400 64.03 -22.55 11.53
C TRP A 400 63.76 -23.88 12.26
N THR A 401 64.45 -24.07 13.40
CA THR A 401 64.16 -25.16 14.35
C THR A 401 62.83 -24.93 15.08
N ASP A 402 62.21 -26.00 15.58
CA ASP A 402 60.89 -25.96 16.23
C ASP A 402 60.84 -24.95 17.39
N ASP A 403 61.89 -24.91 18.21
CA ASP A 403 62.01 -23.97 19.34
C ASP A 403 62.14 -22.52 18.87
N ARG A 404 62.84 -22.29 17.76
CA ARG A 404 63.02 -20.95 17.19
C ARG A 404 61.72 -20.42 16.60
N ILE A 405 60.95 -21.27 15.94
CA ILE A 405 59.63 -20.90 15.40
C ILE A 405 58.67 -20.59 16.55
N LYS A 406 58.62 -21.43 17.60
CA LYS A 406 57.79 -21.17 18.77
C LYS A 406 58.16 -19.85 19.47
N SER A 407 59.46 -19.59 19.66
CA SER A 407 59.93 -18.34 20.26
C SER A 407 59.57 -17.11 19.43
N ASP A 408 59.66 -17.19 18.10
CA ASP A 408 59.30 -16.09 17.19
C ASP A 408 57.78 -15.83 17.19
N LEU A 409 56.96 -16.89 17.14
CA LEU A 409 55.50 -16.77 17.19
C LEU A 409 55.02 -16.17 18.51
N ILE A 410 55.59 -16.59 19.65
CA ILE A 410 55.30 -16.03 20.98
C ILE A 410 55.69 -14.55 21.06
N SER A 411 56.76 -14.14 20.38
CA SER A 411 57.16 -12.72 20.32
C SER A 411 56.26 -11.86 19.44
N LYS A 412 55.63 -12.44 18.41
CA LYS A 412 54.80 -11.71 17.43
C LYS A 412 53.34 -11.60 17.82
N PHE A 413 52.83 -12.61 18.52
CA PHE A 413 51.42 -12.68 18.89
C PHE A 413 51.23 -12.59 20.41
N PRO A 414 50.13 -11.96 20.87
CA PRO A 414 49.80 -11.94 22.28
C PRO A 414 49.57 -13.37 22.79
N HIS A 415 50.21 -13.69 23.92
CA HIS A 415 50.18 -15.00 24.54
C HIS A 415 49.84 -14.89 26.03
N GLN A 416 49.40 -16.01 26.60
CA GLN A 416 49.14 -16.19 28.02
C GLN A 416 50.15 -17.22 28.56
N ILE A 417 50.69 -16.93 29.74
CA ILE A 417 51.56 -17.85 30.46
C ILE A 417 50.68 -18.53 31.52
N ASN A 418 50.28 -19.78 31.27
CA ASN A 418 49.46 -20.54 32.21
C ASN A 418 50.30 -21.15 33.32
N SER A 419 51.57 -21.46 33.04
CA SER A 419 52.59 -21.94 33.97
C SER A 419 53.99 -21.68 33.40
N PRO A 420 55.06 -21.72 34.21
CA PRO A 420 56.43 -21.57 33.70
C PRO A 420 56.73 -22.66 32.66
N GLY A 421 56.88 -22.27 31.39
CA GLY A 421 57.08 -23.19 30.26
C GLY A 421 55.80 -23.64 29.55
N ASP A 422 54.62 -23.25 30.03
CA ASP A 422 53.34 -23.50 29.37
C ASP A 422 52.71 -22.17 28.92
N THR A 423 53.04 -21.80 27.68
CA THR A 423 52.59 -20.58 27.02
C THR A 423 51.57 -20.94 25.96
N SER A 424 50.32 -20.49 26.12
CA SER A 424 49.25 -20.67 25.14
C SER A 424 48.86 -19.33 24.50
N PHE A 425 48.38 -19.35 23.27
CA PHE A 425 47.80 -18.15 22.65
C PHE A 425 46.38 -17.91 23.19
N TYR A 426 45.93 -16.65 23.18
CA TYR A 426 44.56 -16.29 23.58
C TYR A 426 43.52 -17.01 22.72
N SER A 427 42.31 -17.20 23.26
CA SER A 427 41.15 -17.67 22.49
C SER A 427 40.80 -16.68 21.38
N GLU A 428 40.48 -17.16 20.19
CA GLU A 428 40.10 -16.31 19.07
C GLU A 428 38.74 -15.61 19.33
N PRO A 429 38.64 -14.28 19.19
CA PRO A 429 37.35 -13.64 19.04
C PRO A 429 36.84 -13.92 17.63
N ASN A 430 35.57 -14.31 17.50
CA ASN A 430 34.94 -14.42 16.19
C ASN A 430 34.72 -13.00 15.64
N TRP A 431 35.71 -12.49 14.90
CA TRP A 431 35.69 -11.14 14.34
C TRP A 431 34.47 -10.86 13.47
N MET A 432 33.96 -11.87 12.76
CA MET A 432 32.75 -11.71 11.96
C MET A 432 31.50 -11.54 12.81
N LYS A 433 31.44 -12.14 13.99
CA LYS A 433 30.37 -11.93 14.97
C LYS A 433 30.50 -10.59 15.69
N GLU A 434 31.73 -10.15 15.95
CA GLU A 434 31.99 -8.89 16.66
C GLU A 434 31.78 -7.65 15.76
N LEU A 435 32.18 -7.74 14.48
CA LEU A 435 32.05 -6.64 13.52
C LEU A 435 30.63 -6.46 12.97
N TYR A 436 29.84 -7.54 12.92
CA TYR A 436 28.53 -7.54 12.27
C TYR A 436 27.41 -7.95 13.22
N ASN A 437 26.39 -7.10 13.29
CA ASN A 437 25.14 -7.44 13.93
C ASN A 437 24.24 -8.22 12.97
N ASN A 438 23.85 -9.44 13.35
CA ASN A 438 22.95 -10.29 12.56
C ASN A 438 21.46 -10.02 12.80
N HIS A 439 21.11 -9.03 13.64
CA HIS A 439 19.74 -8.72 14.05
C HIS A 439 19.42 -7.23 13.92
N ALA A 440 19.70 -6.64 12.75
CA ALA A 440 19.33 -5.26 12.51
C ALA A 440 17.84 -5.17 12.15
N MET A 441 17.05 -4.63 13.07
CA MET A 441 15.61 -4.40 12.88
C MET A 441 15.35 -3.02 12.27
N THR A 442 14.46 -2.98 11.29
CA THR A 442 13.96 -1.74 10.69
C THR A 442 12.45 -1.67 10.85
N PHE A 443 11.95 -0.51 11.26
CA PHE A 443 10.52 -0.22 11.33
C PHE A 443 10.19 0.90 10.35
N ALA A 444 9.13 0.72 9.57
CA ALA A 444 8.57 1.75 8.71
C ALA A 444 7.08 1.92 9.04
N ASN A 445 6.70 3.14 9.39
CA ASN A 445 5.31 3.53 9.63
C ASN A 445 4.94 4.61 8.63
N GLU A 446 3.80 4.43 7.99
CA GLU A 446 3.31 5.36 6.99
C GLU A 446 1.83 5.61 7.21
N LEU A 447 1.46 6.89 7.23
CA LEU A 447 0.09 7.35 7.26
C LEU A 447 -0.15 8.22 6.03
N SER A 448 -1.12 7.85 5.20
CA SER A 448 -1.57 8.66 4.08
C SER A 448 -3.06 9.00 4.20
N ILE A 449 -3.36 10.26 3.96
CA ILE A 449 -4.71 10.81 3.94
C ILE A 449 -4.92 11.44 2.57
N SER A 450 -5.90 10.98 1.83
CA SER A 450 -6.22 11.53 0.51
C SER A 450 -7.71 11.78 0.39
N GLY A 451 -8.10 12.87 -0.25
CA GLY A 451 -9.50 13.16 -0.52
C GLY A 451 -9.65 14.42 -1.35
N GLY A 452 -10.89 14.80 -1.62
CA GLY A 452 -11.17 16.01 -2.38
C GLY A 452 -12.58 16.05 -2.91
N ASN A 453 -12.91 17.16 -3.56
CA ASN A 453 -14.10 17.32 -4.38
C ASN A 453 -13.68 17.69 -5.81
N GLU A 454 -14.64 17.93 -6.70
CA GLU A 454 -14.36 18.26 -8.11
C GLU A 454 -13.51 19.52 -8.32
N ARG A 455 -13.39 20.38 -7.30
CA ARG A 455 -12.67 21.66 -7.38
C ARG A 455 -11.34 21.66 -6.64
N SER A 456 -11.15 20.78 -5.66
CA SER A 456 -9.95 20.75 -4.83
C SER A 456 -9.66 19.33 -4.36
N ASN A 457 -8.41 18.92 -4.57
CA ASN A 457 -7.88 17.63 -4.17
C ASN A 457 -6.74 17.84 -3.19
N PHE A 458 -6.62 16.95 -2.20
CA PHE A 458 -5.53 16.96 -1.25
C PHE A 458 -4.99 15.56 -1.01
N ILE A 459 -3.70 15.50 -0.72
CA ILE A 459 -3.02 14.32 -0.20
C ILE A 459 -2.01 14.77 0.85
N LEU A 460 -1.99 14.08 1.98
CA LEU A 460 -1.04 14.27 3.06
C LEU A 460 -0.43 12.90 3.35
N ILE A 461 0.90 12.83 3.32
CA ILE A 461 1.63 11.60 3.62
C ILE A 461 2.64 11.91 4.72
N LEU A 462 2.64 11.08 5.76
CA LEU A 462 3.60 11.09 6.84
C LEU A 462 4.32 9.74 6.85
N ASN A 463 5.64 9.76 6.72
CA ASN A 463 6.47 8.56 6.82
C ASN A 463 7.48 8.71 7.95
N ILE A 464 7.62 7.65 8.75
CA ILE A 464 8.65 7.53 9.77
C ILE A 464 9.34 6.19 9.57
N GLN A 465 10.63 6.23 9.24
CA GLN A 465 11.47 5.05 9.15
C GLN A 465 12.56 5.10 10.22
N ASN A 466 12.65 4.06 11.05
CA ASN A 466 13.68 3.93 12.07
C ASN A 466 14.50 2.67 11.81
N LYS A 467 15.83 2.82 11.80
CA LYS A 467 16.79 1.74 11.52
C LYS A 467 17.68 1.57 12.74
N MET A 468 17.57 0.43 13.41
CA MET A 468 18.50 0.06 14.47
C MET A 468 19.68 -0.66 13.83
N VAL A 469 20.84 0.00 13.82
CA VAL A 469 22.13 -0.55 13.35
C VAL A 469 22.76 -1.37 14.45
#